data_AF-A0AAV9P210-F1
#
_entry.id   AF-A0AAV9P210-F1
#
_cell.length_a   1.000
_cell.length_b   1.000
_cell.length_c   1.000
_cell.angle_alpha   90.00
_cell.angle_beta   90.00
_cell.angle_gamma   90.00
#
_symmetry.space_group_name_H-M   'P 1'
#
loop_
_entity.id
_entity.type
_entity.pdbx_description
1 polymer ?
#
loop_
_entity_poly.entity_id
_entity_poly.type
_entity_poly.pdbx_seq_one_letter_code
_entity_poly.pdbx_strand_id
1 'polypeptide(L)'
;MFFHRIALKGLALSLVHNSFVNAVVLPRQSKNPASDLLSLIGALDTSGADTASNPFTLPGPKFVITQKADDPVIRAAAIATKQLTFLYGPPIAGGPSYPSGATGLLRTAADLLAIQMDIRPELAGAVLDDTQATVNLPQYDGLDSVKDYTKLYPNNWENTLPRGPHPGAETNFTRDLFFSMERLSNSPYQVRRLNPSSDTLAFEIDDATARKTAGSTLQSLLTDGRLFYADYRDQKNLPPTTHYSAACDAYFYIDPSSGDFLPLAIRTNVGSNLIYTPQDTANDWLLAKIMLNVNDFWFAQWNHLAQTHEVVQIAYMAAVRTLSEDHPVLALLNRLMFEVFAIQSLAAGSLLDS
;
A
#
# COMPACT_ATOMS: atom_id res chain seq x y z
N MET A 1 -8.37 -13.45 -13.05
CA MET A 1 -7.34 -14.52 -12.92
C MET A 1 -6.32 -14.27 -11.79
N PHE A 2 -5.91 -13.03 -11.49
CA PHE A 2 -4.98 -12.74 -10.38
C PHE A 2 -5.63 -12.96 -8.98
N PHE A 3 -6.86 -12.46 -8.78
CA PHE A 3 -7.66 -12.73 -7.57
C PHE A 3 -8.04 -14.21 -7.42
N HIS A 4 -8.26 -14.92 -8.53
CA HIS A 4 -8.57 -16.35 -8.56
C HIS A 4 -7.44 -17.24 -7.98
N ARG A 5 -6.17 -16.87 -8.21
CA ARG A 5 -5.01 -17.61 -7.67
C ARG A 5 -4.80 -17.36 -6.17
N ILE A 6 -5.13 -16.17 -5.67
CA ILE A 6 -5.06 -15.83 -4.24
C ILE A 6 -6.18 -16.57 -3.48
N ALA A 7 -7.40 -16.61 -4.03
CA ALA A 7 -8.53 -17.32 -3.43
C ALA A 7 -8.30 -18.84 -3.36
N LEU A 8 -7.80 -19.47 -4.43
CA LEU A 8 -7.53 -20.92 -4.47
C LEU A 8 -6.35 -21.35 -3.59
N LYS A 9 -5.24 -20.58 -3.54
CA LYS A 9 -4.11 -20.86 -2.64
C LYS A 9 -4.47 -20.60 -1.16
N GLY A 10 -5.26 -19.56 -0.87
CA GLY A 10 -5.77 -19.28 0.48
C GLY A 10 -6.70 -20.37 1.04
N LEU A 11 -7.54 -20.98 0.18
CA LEU A 11 -8.43 -22.08 0.56
C LEU A 11 -7.67 -23.38 0.86
N ALA A 12 -6.60 -23.67 0.11
CA ALA A 12 -5.76 -24.85 0.34
C ALA A 12 -4.97 -24.76 1.67
N LEU A 13 -4.51 -23.55 2.04
CA LEU A 13 -3.81 -23.33 3.32
C LEU A 13 -4.76 -23.44 4.53
N SER A 14 -6.01 -23.01 4.38
CA SER A 14 -7.09 -23.14 5.38
C SER A 14 -7.42 -24.59 5.75
N LEU A 15 -7.30 -25.52 4.81
CA LEU A 15 -7.57 -26.95 5.05
C LEU A 15 -6.40 -27.70 5.69
N VAL A 16 -5.15 -27.27 5.48
CA VAL A 16 -3.96 -27.95 6.01
C VAL A 16 -3.63 -27.55 7.45
N HIS A 17 -3.99 -26.33 7.89
CA HIS A 17 -3.66 -25.82 9.23
C HIS A 17 -4.70 -26.09 10.32
N ASN A 18 -5.93 -26.50 9.98
CA ASN A 18 -7.00 -26.79 10.95
C ASN A 18 -6.73 -28.02 11.87
N SER A 19 -5.61 -28.72 11.68
CA SER A 19 -5.24 -29.90 12.47
C SER A 19 -4.36 -29.60 13.68
N PHE A 20 -3.89 -28.37 13.86
CA PHE A 20 -2.99 -28.04 14.97
C PHE A 20 -3.35 -26.70 15.64
N VAL A 21 -3.44 -26.76 16.97
CA VAL A 21 -3.42 -25.65 17.93
C VAL A 21 -4.80 -25.09 18.34
N ASN A 22 -5.38 -25.73 19.36
CA ASN A 22 -6.20 -25.05 20.37
C ASN A 22 -5.26 -24.41 21.41
N ALA A 23 -5.30 -23.08 21.57
CA ALA A 23 -5.42 -22.38 22.87
C ALA A 23 -5.02 -20.88 22.80
N VAL A 24 -5.75 -20.10 23.61
CA VAL A 24 -5.56 -18.70 24.02
C VAL A 24 -5.99 -17.63 23.03
N VAL A 25 -7.27 -17.25 23.14
CA VAL A 25 -7.91 -16.10 22.48
C VAL A 25 -7.70 -14.86 23.35
N LEU A 26 -7.11 -13.80 22.78
CA LEU A 26 -7.18 -12.44 23.35
C LEU A 26 -8.53 -11.79 22.99
N PRO A 27 -9.13 -10.97 23.87
CA PRO A 27 -10.46 -10.44 23.65
C PRO A 27 -10.50 -9.45 22.47
N ARG A 28 -11.48 -9.69 21.62
CA ARG A 28 -11.90 -8.92 20.43
C ARG A 28 -12.01 -7.41 20.74
N GLN A 29 -11.33 -6.55 19.99
CA GLN A 29 -11.57 -5.10 20.06
C GLN A 29 -12.72 -4.68 19.12
N SER A 30 -13.45 -3.64 19.55
CA SER A 30 -14.77 -3.25 19.05
C SER A 30 -14.76 -2.54 17.69
N LYS A 31 -15.93 -2.46 17.04
CA LYS A 31 -16.16 -1.99 15.66
C LYS A 31 -16.05 -0.47 15.42
N ASN A 32 -15.50 0.33 16.34
CA ASN A 32 -15.52 1.80 16.17
C ASN A 32 -14.24 2.52 16.67
N PRO A 33 -13.16 2.59 15.85
CA PRO A 33 -11.85 3.06 16.28
C PRO A 33 -11.75 4.58 16.53
N ALA A 34 -12.63 5.40 15.94
CA ALA A 34 -12.58 6.86 16.10
C ALA A 34 -13.12 7.34 17.44
N SER A 35 -14.15 6.67 17.98
CA SER A 35 -14.67 6.96 19.32
C SER A 35 -13.70 6.51 20.42
N ASP A 36 -12.93 5.46 20.16
CA ASP A 36 -11.92 4.94 21.10
C ASP A 36 -10.69 5.84 21.20
N LEU A 37 -10.34 6.57 20.14
CA LEU A 37 -9.23 7.53 20.19
C LEU A 37 -9.61 8.77 21.02
N LEU A 38 -10.84 9.27 20.87
CA LEU A 38 -11.36 10.41 21.66
C LEU A 38 -11.61 10.04 23.12
N SER A 39 -12.01 8.79 23.42
CA SER A 39 -12.13 8.31 24.79
C SER A 39 -10.75 8.14 25.45
N LEU A 40 -9.74 7.71 24.69
CA LEU A 40 -8.36 7.60 25.15
C LEU A 40 -7.73 8.99 25.43
N ILE A 41 -8.06 9.99 24.61
CA ILE A 41 -7.66 11.39 24.83
C ILE A 41 -8.39 11.99 26.04
N GLY A 42 -9.69 11.71 26.21
CA GLY A 42 -10.45 12.14 27.39
C GLY A 42 -9.95 11.51 28.70
N ALA A 43 -9.40 10.29 28.64
CA ALA A 43 -8.79 9.61 29.78
C ALA A 43 -7.40 10.17 30.17
N LEU A 44 -6.77 10.98 29.30
CA LEU A 44 -5.50 11.65 29.59
C LEU A 44 -5.70 13.00 30.32
N ASP A 45 -6.93 13.52 30.41
CA ASP A 45 -7.23 14.88 30.89
C ASP A 45 -8.04 14.96 32.21
N THR A 46 -8.22 13.85 32.94
CA THR A 46 -8.96 13.89 34.22
C THR A 46 -8.03 13.96 35.43
N SER A 47 -7.52 15.17 35.70
CA SER A 47 -7.19 15.55 37.06
C SER A 47 -8.48 15.76 37.86
N GLY A 48 -8.92 14.72 38.57
CA GLY A 48 -9.85 14.80 39.70
C GLY A 48 -11.35 14.86 39.37
N ALA A 49 -12.04 13.73 39.53
CA ALA A 49 -13.40 13.68 40.08
C ALA A 49 -13.76 12.23 40.44
N ASP A 50 -13.91 12.00 41.74
CA ASP A 50 -14.49 10.82 42.36
C ASP A 50 -15.98 10.71 42.00
N THR A 51 -16.41 9.62 41.35
CA THR A 51 -17.77 9.08 41.49
C THR A 51 -17.83 7.58 41.15
N ALA A 52 -18.23 6.78 42.15
CA ALA A 52 -18.84 5.44 42.08
C ALA A 52 -18.15 4.37 41.20
N SER A 53 -17.13 3.71 41.75
CA SER A 53 -16.52 2.51 41.18
C SER A 53 -17.48 1.32 41.17
N ASN A 54 -17.83 0.83 39.98
CA ASN A 54 -18.41 -0.50 39.78
C ASN A 54 -17.37 -1.55 40.26
N PRO A 55 -17.67 -2.38 41.28
CA PRO A 55 -16.68 -3.21 42.00
C PRO A 55 -16.08 -4.36 41.17
N PHE A 56 -16.50 -4.53 39.91
CA PHE A 56 -15.98 -5.54 38.99
C PHE A 56 -15.14 -4.96 37.83
N THR A 57 -14.86 -3.66 37.83
CA THR A 57 -13.95 -3.08 36.87
C THR A 57 -12.52 -3.29 37.36
N LEU A 58 -11.84 -4.32 36.85
CA LEU A 58 -10.40 -4.39 37.01
C LEU A 58 -9.82 -3.09 36.44
N PRO A 59 -9.00 -2.34 37.18
CA PRO A 59 -8.33 -1.17 36.62
C PRO A 59 -7.56 -1.64 35.37
N GLY A 60 -7.78 -0.94 34.26
CA GLY A 60 -7.06 -1.22 33.02
C GLY A 60 -5.54 -1.17 33.25
N PRO A 61 -4.74 -1.73 32.34
CA PRO A 61 -3.28 -1.70 32.48
C PRO A 61 -2.80 -0.26 32.70
N LYS A 62 -2.08 -0.04 33.80
CA LYS A 62 -1.50 1.27 34.14
C LYS A 62 -0.25 1.46 33.29
N PHE A 63 -0.30 2.38 32.32
CA PHE A 63 0.85 2.72 31.50
C PHE A 63 1.69 3.83 32.14
N VAL A 64 2.99 3.63 32.28
CA VAL A 64 3.92 4.59 32.91
C VAL A 64 5.25 4.69 32.17
N ILE A 65 5.80 5.91 32.15
CA ILE A 65 7.19 6.15 31.73
C ILE A 65 8.17 5.61 32.77
N THR A 66 9.40 5.34 32.36
CA THR A 66 10.43 4.71 33.22
C THR A 66 10.67 5.46 34.53
N GLN A 67 10.64 6.80 34.51
CA GLN A 67 10.82 7.64 35.70
C GLN A 67 9.68 7.53 36.73
N LYS A 68 8.52 7.01 36.31
CA LYS A 68 7.32 6.82 37.12
C LYS A 68 6.99 5.33 37.33
N ALA A 69 7.90 4.43 36.98
CA ALA A 69 7.71 3.01 37.18
C ALA A 69 7.78 2.68 38.68
N ASP A 70 6.81 1.91 39.16
CA ASP A 70 6.71 1.54 40.58
C ASP A 70 7.89 0.63 41.01
N ASP A 71 8.40 -0.22 40.10
CA ASP A 71 9.61 -1.04 40.29
C ASP A 71 10.53 -1.00 39.05
N PRO A 72 11.60 -0.19 39.07
CA PRO A 72 12.56 -0.10 37.97
C PRO A 72 13.35 -1.39 37.72
N VAL A 73 13.56 -2.24 38.74
CA VAL A 73 14.36 -3.47 38.63
C VAL A 73 13.55 -4.54 37.91
N ILE A 74 12.28 -4.74 38.30
CA ILE A 74 11.37 -5.67 37.61
C ILE A 74 11.17 -5.22 36.16
N ARG A 75 10.99 -3.92 35.92
CA ARG A 75 10.86 -3.36 34.57
C ARG A 75 12.09 -3.66 33.70
N ALA A 76 13.29 -3.44 34.23
CA ALA A 76 14.54 -3.75 33.52
C ALA A 76 14.70 -5.25 33.25
N ALA A 77 14.37 -6.11 34.22
CA ALA A 77 14.41 -7.57 34.06
C ALA A 77 13.42 -8.07 32.99
N ALA A 78 12.22 -7.49 32.92
CA ALA A 78 11.24 -7.79 31.90
C ALA A 78 11.73 -7.40 30.49
N ILE A 79 12.33 -6.21 30.36
CA ILE A 79 12.97 -5.78 29.09
C ILE A 79 14.11 -6.74 28.71
N ALA A 80 14.98 -7.12 29.65
CA ALA A 80 16.07 -8.07 29.39
C ALA A 80 15.53 -9.44 28.94
N THR A 81 14.41 -9.90 29.51
CA THR A 81 13.74 -11.13 29.06
C THR A 81 13.29 -11.01 27.61
N LYS A 82 12.64 -9.90 27.22
CA LYS A 82 12.26 -9.66 25.82
C LYS A 82 13.47 -9.63 24.88
N GLN A 83 14.59 -9.07 25.33
CA GLN A 83 15.83 -9.06 24.55
C GLN A 83 16.41 -10.46 24.31
N LEU A 84 16.17 -11.41 25.22
CA LEU A 84 16.60 -12.80 25.08
C LEU A 84 15.63 -13.65 24.24
N THR A 85 14.33 -13.34 24.26
CA THR A 85 13.30 -14.18 23.65
C THR A 85 12.71 -13.66 22.35
N PHE A 86 12.76 -12.34 22.09
CA PHE A 86 12.30 -11.69 20.86
C PHE A 86 13.51 -11.23 20.05
N LEU A 87 13.98 -12.02 19.09
CA LEU A 87 15.25 -11.82 18.40
C LEU A 87 15.07 -11.26 17.00
N TYR A 88 16.13 -10.61 16.48
CA TYR A 88 16.23 -10.27 15.07
C TYR A 88 16.68 -11.51 14.28
N GLY A 89 15.80 -12.04 13.46
CA GLY A 89 16.03 -13.21 12.61
C GLY A 89 16.40 -12.84 11.17
N PRO A 90 16.50 -13.85 10.29
CA PRO A 90 16.73 -13.63 8.87
C PRO A 90 15.58 -12.83 8.25
N PRO A 91 15.85 -12.04 7.21
CA PRO A 91 14.81 -11.30 6.49
C PRO A 91 13.88 -12.25 5.73
N ILE A 92 12.66 -11.78 5.49
CA ILE A 92 11.67 -12.44 4.61
C ILE A 92 11.13 -11.42 3.61
N ALA A 93 10.60 -11.90 2.48
CA ALA A 93 10.04 -11.06 1.41
C ALA A 93 10.98 -9.95 0.87
N GLY A 94 12.30 -10.10 1.02
CA GLY A 94 13.29 -9.11 0.58
C GLY A 94 13.56 -7.96 1.56
N GLY A 95 12.89 -7.97 2.73
CA GLY A 95 12.93 -6.88 3.70
C GLY A 95 14.06 -6.93 4.74
N PRO A 96 13.96 -6.17 5.85
CA PRO A 96 14.92 -6.16 6.95
C PRO A 96 14.78 -7.41 7.85
N SER A 97 15.53 -7.47 8.95
CA SER A 97 15.39 -8.54 9.93
C SER A 97 13.93 -8.75 10.37
N TYR A 98 13.55 -10.02 10.51
CA TYR A 98 12.19 -10.44 10.86
C TYR A 98 12.15 -11.07 12.27
N PRO A 99 11.03 -11.06 13.02
CA PRO A 99 10.98 -11.66 14.35
C PRO A 99 11.38 -13.13 14.40
N SER A 100 12.24 -13.46 15.35
CA SER A 100 12.65 -14.82 15.69
C SER A 100 12.77 -15.00 17.22
N GLY A 101 13.27 -16.15 17.67
CA GLY A 101 13.25 -16.51 19.09
C GLY A 101 11.84 -16.87 19.57
N ALA A 102 11.74 -17.40 20.79
CA ALA A 102 10.49 -17.98 21.29
C ALA A 102 9.30 -16.99 21.25
N THR A 103 9.48 -15.77 21.77
CA THR A 103 8.38 -14.78 21.80
C THR A 103 8.19 -14.07 20.46
N GLY A 104 9.22 -13.98 19.62
CA GLY A 104 9.07 -13.47 18.25
C GLY A 104 8.23 -14.39 17.38
N LEU A 105 8.53 -15.70 17.40
CA LEU A 105 7.77 -16.71 16.68
C LEU A 105 6.31 -16.80 17.17
N LEU A 106 6.09 -16.76 18.50
CA LEU A 106 4.74 -16.72 19.06
C LEU A 106 3.96 -15.49 18.61
N ARG A 107 4.61 -14.32 18.56
CA ARG A 107 3.97 -13.09 18.11
C ARG A 107 3.60 -13.14 16.63
N THR A 108 4.49 -13.63 15.77
CA THR A 108 4.18 -13.85 14.36
C THR A 108 3.02 -14.83 14.17
N ALA A 109 3.01 -15.94 14.92
CA ALA A 109 1.91 -16.91 14.84
C ALA A 109 0.57 -16.31 15.29
N ALA A 110 0.56 -15.49 16.34
CA ALA A 110 -0.63 -14.79 16.80
C ALA A 110 -1.18 -13.81 15.75
N ASP A 111 -0.30 -13.00 15.13
CA ASP A 111 -0.69 -12.08 14.06
C ASP A 111 -1.23 -12.85 12.83
N LEU A 112 -0.63 -13.99 12.47
CA LEU A 112 -1.11 -14.85 11.37
C LEU A 112 -2.49 -15.45 11.66
N LEU A 113 -2.75 -15.88 12.89
CA LEU A 113 -4.07 -16.40 13.28
C LEU A 113 -5.13 -15.30 13.28
N ALA A 114 -4.79 -14.10 13.75
CA ALA A 114 -5.69 -12.95 13.77
C ALA A 114 -6.10 -12.56 12.34
N ILE A 115 -5.11 -12.32 11.46
CA ILE A 115 -5.41 -11.90 10.08
C ILE A 115 -6.21 -12.96 9.32
N GLN A 116 -5.97 -14.25 9.58
CA GLN A 116 -6.75 -15.34 8.97
C GLN A 116 -8.24 -15.29 9.34
N MET A 117 -8.57 -14.84 10.54
CA MET A 117 -9.96 -14.63 10.95
C MET A 117 -10.56 -13.42 10.23
N ASP A 118 -9.79 -12.35 10.09
CA ASP A 118 -10.25 -11.08 9.52
C ASP A 118 -10.39 -11.14 7.99
N ILE A 119 -9.52 -11.86 7.27
CA ILE A 119 -9.61 -12.00 5.80
C ILE A 119 -10.65 -13.03 5.34
N ARG A 120 -11.12 -13.92 6.22
CA ARG A 120 -12.05 -14.99 5.87
C ARG A 120 -13.34 -14.49 5.19
N PRO A 121 -14.07 -13.49 5.73
CA PRO A 121 -15.25 -12.95 5.05
C PRO A 121 -14.90 -12.31 3.70
N GLU A 122 -13.75 -11.65 3.57
CA GLU A 122 -13.30 -11.03 2.32
C GLU A 122 -13.02 -12.08 1.24
N LEU A 123 -12.37 -13.18 1.61
CA LEU A 123 -12.13 -14.30 0.69
C LEU A 123 -13.44 -14.98 0.25
N ALA A 124 -14.40 -15.14 1.17
CA ALA A 124 -15.72 -15.65 0.82
C ALA A 124 -16.46 -14.70 -0.13
N GLY A 125 -16.39 -13.39 0.12
CA GLY A 125 -16.92 -12.35 -0.76
C GLY A 125 -16.29 -12.40 -2.16
N ALA A 126 -14.97 -12.54 -2.24
CA ALA A 126 -14.25 -12.65 -3.51
C ALA A 126 -14.69 -13.87 -4.34
N VAL A 127 -14.97 -15.01 -3.69
CA VAL A 127 -15.50 -16.20 -4.38
C VAL A 127 -16.91 -15.96 -4.92
N LEU A 128 -17.77 -15.28 -4.15
CA LEU A 128 -19.11 -14.91 -4.60
C LEU A 128 -19.06 -13.94 -5.79
N ASP A 129 -18.19 -12.93 -5.72
CA ASP A 129 -18.00 -11.97 -6.79
C ASP A 129 -17.40 -12.61 -8.05
N ASP A 130 -16.42 -13.52 -7.92
CA ASP A 130 -15.87 -14.29 -9.05
C ASP A 130 -16.95 -15.16 -9.73
N THR A 131 -17.83 -15.77 -8.91
CA THR A 131 -18.96 -16.56 -9.41
C THR A 131 -19.95 -15.67 -10.16
N GLN A 132 -20.30 -14.51 -9.60
CA GLN A 132 -21.19 -13.56 -10.23
C GLN A 132 -20.59 -12.99 -11.53
N ALA A 133 -19.30 -12.65 -11.53
CA ALA A 133 -18.59 -12.17 -12.71
C ALA A 133 -18.58 -13.21 -13.84
N THR A 134 -18.54 -14.51 -13.50
CA THR A 134 -18.65 -15.61 -14.46
C THR A 134 -20.07 -15.73 -15.03
N VAL A 135 -21.11 -15.62 -14.20
CA VAL A 135 -22.51 -15.58 -14.66
C VAL A 135 -22.73 -14.40 -15.61
N ASN A 136 -22.10 -13.27 -15.31
CA ASN A 136 -22.21 -12.06 -16.08
C ASN A 136 -21.37 -12.05 -17.37
N LEU A 137 -20.61 -13.10 -17.71
CA LEU A 137 -19.78 -13.16 -18.94
C LEU A 137 -20.49 -12.66 -20.22
N PRO A 138 -21.77 -13.01 -20.48
CA PRO A 138 -22.46 -12.51 -21.67
C PRO A 138 -22.58 -10.98 -21.74
N GLN A 139 -22.55 -10.28 -20.59
CA GLN A 139 -22.64 -8.82 -20.55
C GLN A 139 -21.40 -8.13 -21.12
N TYR A 140 -20.24 -8.79 -21.09
CA TYR A 140 -18.97 -8.21 -21.50
C TYR A 140 -18.82 -8.13 -23.01
N ASP A 141 -19.56 -8.96 -23.76
CA ASP A 141 -19.62 -8.95 -25.23
C ASP A 141 -18.22 -8.89 -25.88
N GLY A 142 -17.34 -9.79 -25.46
CA GLY A 142 -15.98 -9.92 -26.01
C GLY A 142 -14.94 -8.90 -25.53
N LEU A 143 -15.35 -7.78 -24.92
CA LEU A 143 -14.48 -6.64 -24.58
C LEU A 143 -13.74 -6.07 -25.81
N ASP A 144 -14.45 -5.93 -26.93
CA ASP A 144 -13.88 -5.59 -28.24
C ASP A 144 -13.32 -4.15 -28.34
N SER A 145 -13.71 -3.26 -27.42
CA SER A 145 -13.19 -1.89 -27.34
C SER A 145 -12.72 -1.55 -25.93
N VAL A 146 -11.86 -0.52 -25.81
CA VAL A 146 -11.41 -0.03 -24.50
C VAL A 146 -12.60 0.39 -23.62
N LYS A 147 -13.66 0.93 -24.21
CA LYS A 147 -14.88 1.32 -23.48
C LYS A 147 -15.59 0.10 -22.88
N ASP A 148 -15.49 -1.08 -23.49
CA ASP A 148 -16.17 -2.26 -22.98
C ASP A 148 -15.60 -2.75 -21.64
N TYR A 149 -14.38 -2.36 -21.28
CA TYR A 149 -13.81 -2.66 -19.96
C TYR A 149 -14.60 -2.00 -18.82
N THR A 150 -15.40 -0.96 -19.07
CA THR A 150 -16.30 -0.41 -18.04
C THR A 150 -17.46 -1.37 -17.74
N LYS A 151 -17.75 -2.35 -18.59
CA LYS A 151 -18.78 -3.38 -18.33
C LYS A 151 -18.35 -4.34 -17.22
N LEU A 152 -17.07 -4.37 -16.85
CA LEU A 152 -16.54 -5.24 -15.81
C LEU A 152 -17.03 -4.88 -14.39
N TYR A 153 -17.52 -3.67 -14.15
CA TYR A 153 -17.85 -3.21 -12.80
C TYR A 153 -19.35 -3.19 -12.45
N PRO A 154 -20.26 -2.73 -13.32
CA PRO A 154 -21.69 -2.73 -13.01
C PRO A 154 -22.22 -4.14 -12.66
N ASN A 155 -22.95 -4.24 -11.55
CA ASN A 155 -23.51 -5.49 -11.02
C ASN A 155 -22.47 -6.61 -10.76
N ASN A 156 -21.21 -6.22 -10.56
CA ASN A 156 -20.13 -7.09 -10.12
C ASN A 156 -19.50 -6.52 -8.85
N TRP A 157 -18.72 -7.37 -8.16
CA TRP A 157 -17.89 -6.96 -7.02
C TRP A 157 -18.67 -6.39 -5.83
N GLU A 158 -19.95 -6.72 -5.66
CA GLU A 158 -20.78 -6.15 -4.58
C GLU A 158 -20.30 -6.57 -3.19
N ASN A 159 -19.61 -7.71 -3.07
CA ASN A 159 -19.10 -8.19 -1.80
C ASN A 159 -17.74 -7.56 -1.45
N THR A 160 -16.82 -7.46 -2.41
CA THR A 160 -15.44 -6.98 -2.21
C THR A 160 -15.25 -5.49 -2.50
N LEU A 161 -16.13 -4.90 -3.30
CA LEU A 161 -16.16 -3.49 -3.68
C LEU A 161 -17.57 -2.91 -3.53
N PRO A 162 -18.18 -2.94 -2.33
CA PRO A 162 -19.59 -2.56 -2.11
C PRO A 162 -19.90 -1.08 -2.41
N ARG A 163 -18.87 -0.23 -2.53
CA ARG A 163 -19.01 1.19 -2.91
C ARG A 163 -18.76 1.45 -4.40
N GLY A 164 -18.50 0.40 -5.16
CA GLY A 164 -18.11 0.49 -6.57
C GLY A 164 -16.71 1.07 -6.77
N PRO A 165 -16.28 1.20 -8.04
CA PRO A 165 -15.01 1.81 -8.40
C PRO A 165 -14.98 3.29 -8.00
N HIS A 166 -13.77 3.87 -7.95
CA HIS A 166 -13.61 5.28 -7.65
C HIS A 166 -14.42 6.13 -8.65
N PRO A 167 -15.27 7.08 -8.18
CA PRO A 167 -16.07 7.91 -9.05
C PRO A 167 -15.23 8.58 -10.14
N GLY A 168 -15.72 8.51 -11.38
CA GLY A 168 -15.07 9.09 -12.54
C GLY A 168 -13.99 8.23 -13.20
N ALA A 169 -13.49 7.14 -12.58
CA ALA A 169 -12.50 6.28 -13.20
C ALA A 169 -13.03 5.67 -14.51
N GLU A 170 -14.27 5.18 -14.51
CA GLU A 170 -14.90 4.56 -15.67
C GLU A 170 -15.31 5.56 -16.76
N THR A 171 -15.47 6.84 -16.42
CA THR A 171 -15.91 7.88 -17.38
C THR A 171 -14.76 8.74 -17.90
N ASN A 172 -13.67 8.85 -17.14
CA ASN A 172 -12.58 9.80 -17.38
C ASN A 172 -11.23 9.13 -17.69
N PHE A 173 -11.16 7.80 -17.81
CA PHE A 173 -9.91 7.05 -18.02
C PHE A 173 -9.10 7.49 -19.25
N THR A 174 -9.71 8.15 -20.24
CA THR A 174 -8.99 8.71 -21.40
C THR A 174 -8.49 10.14 -21.19
N ARG A 175 -8.94 10.85 -20.14
CA ARG A 175 -8.64 12.27 -19.90
C ARG A 175 -7.23 12.45 -19.35
N ASP A 176 -6.49 13.39 -19.92
CA ASP A 176 -5.10 13.68 -19.52
C ASP A 176 -4.99 14.26 -18.11
N LEU A 177 -5.93 15.12 -17.73
CA LEU A 177 -6.01 15.63 -16.36
C LEU A 177 -6.27 14.50 -15.35
N PHE A 178 -7.14 13.54 -15.67
CA PHE A 178 -7.38 12.38 -14.80
C PHE A 178 -6.08 11.58 -14.62
N PHE A 179 -5.43 11.22 -15.72
CA PHE A 179 -4.18 10.45 -15.73
C PHE A 179 -3.02 11.12 -14.99
N SER A 180 -2.86 12.43 -15.13
CA SER A 180 -1.77 13.17 -14.47
C SER A 180 -2.06 13.35 -12.98
N MET A 181 -3.29 13.64 -12.61
CA MET A 181 -3.68 13.81 -11.20
C MET A 181 -3.55 12.52 -10.39
N GLU A 182 -3.59 11.33 -11.00
CA GLU A 182 -3.25 10.07 -10.32
C GLU A 182 -1.84 10.11 -9.69
N ARG A 183 -0.90 10.87 -10.28
CA ARG A 183 0.47 11.05 -9.73
C ARG A 183 0.52 12.04 -8.56
N LEU A 184 -0.57 12.71 -8.26
CA LEU A 184 -0.71 13.58 -7.08
C LEU A 184 -1.76 13.06 -6.09
N SER A 185 -2.34 11.87 -6.36
CA SER A 185 -3.34 11.23 -5.49
C SER A 185 -3.05 9.75 -5.26
N ASN A 186 -3.20 8.91 -6.28
CA ASN A 186 -3.23 7.45 -6.14
C ASN A 186 -1.83 6.87 -5.97
N SER A 187 -0.85 7.40 -6.71
CA SER A 187 0.56 7.04 -6.61
C SER A 187 1.43 8.32 -6.57
N PRO A 188 1.46 9.01 -5.42
CA PRO A 188 2.13 10.30 -5.29
C PRO A 188 3.64 10.20 -5.02
N TYR A 189 4.21 8.99 -5.03
CA TYR A 189 5.55 8.75 -4.52
C TYR A 189 6.66 8.78 -5.58
N GLN A 190 6.33 8.69 -6.87
CA GLN A 190 7.34 8.72 -7.94
C GLN A 190 7.51 10.09 -8.59
N VAL A 191 6.44 10.88 -8.71
CA VAL A 191 6.54 12.17 -9.38
C VAL A 191 7.30 13.18 -8.52
N ARG A 192 8.18 13.95 -9.16
CA ARG A 192 8.91 15.04 -8.53
C ARG A 192 9.00 16.24 -9.44
N ARG A 193 9.10 17.43 -8.86
CA ARG A 193 9.44 18.65 -9.59
C ARG A 193 10.92 18.60 -10.01
N LEU A 194 11.23 19.05 -11.23
CA LEU A 194 12.61 19.26 -11.64
C LEU A 194 13.11 20.62 -11.16
N ASN A 195 14.30 20.65 -10.56
CA ASN A 195 14.96 21.85 -10.09
C ASN A 195 15.75 22.51 -11.24
N PRO A 196 15.43 23.75 -11.64
CA PRO A 196 16.10 24.44 -12.75
C PRO A 196 17.62 24.57 -12.61
N SER A 197 18.14 24.52 -11.38
CA SER A 197 19.56 24.73 -11.07
C SER A 197 20.40 23.46 -10.99
N SER A 198 19.76 22.30 -10.82
CA SER A 198 20.48 21.05 -10.52
C SER A 198 20.01 19.85 -11.33
N ASP A 199 18.78 19.85 -11.82
CA ASP A 199 18.26 18.78 -12.68
C ASP A 199 18.51 19.10 -14.15
N THR A 200 18.73 18.05 -14.94
CA THR A 200 18.77 18.10 -16.40
C THR A 200 17.57 17.38 -16.99
N LEU A 201 17.25 17.69 -18.25
CA LEU A 201 16.25 16.95 -19.00
C LEU A 201 16.73 15.49 -19.19
N ALA A 202 15.90 14.53 -18.80
CA ALA A 202 16.15 13.09 -18.98
C ALA A 202 16.00 12.64 -20.44
N PHE A 203 15.24 13.40 -21.22
CA PHE A 203 15.06 13.27 -22.66
C PHE A 203 14.53 14.57 -23.28
N GLU A 204 14.67 14.67 -24.60
CA GLU A 204 14.20 15.79 -25.40
C GLU A 204 12.91 15.43 -26.15
N ILE A 205 12.05 16.43 -26.32
CA ILE A 205 11.00 16.45 -27.35
C ILE A 205 11.24 17.67 -28.22
N ASP A 206 10.87 17.61 -29.51
CA ASP A 206 11.10 18.75 -30.37
C ASP A 206 10.27 19.97 -29.93
N ASP A 207 10.85 21.12 -30.19
CA ASP A 207 10.37 22.42 -29.74
C ASP A 207 8.98 22.77 -30.31
N ALA A 208 8.65 22.26 -31.51
CA ALA A 208 7.35 22.49 -32.13
C ALA A 208 6.26 21.65 -31.44
N THR A 209 6.54 20.37 -31.17
CA THR A 209 5.65 19.47 -30.42
C THR A 209 5.44 19.96 -28.99
N ALA A 210 6.50 20.40 -28.30
CA ALA A 210 6.39 20.96 -26.95
C ALA A 210 5.44 22.19 -26.93
N ARG A 211 5.64 23.14 -27.85
CA ARG A 211 4.78 24.33 -27.94
C ARG A 211 3.33 23.99 -28.28
N LYS A 212 3.11 22.99 -29.15
CA LYS A 212 1.76 22.54 -29.52
C LYS A 212 1.02 21.90 -28.36
N THR A 213 1.73 21.19 -27.47
CA THR A 213 1.16 20.52 -26.29
C THR A 213 1.01 21.44 -25.09
N ALA A 214 2.02 22.26 -24.80
CA ALA A 214 2.15 22.99 -23.54
C ALA A 214 2.22 24.51 -23.68
N GLY A 215 2.12 25.05 -24.89
CA GLY A 215 2.29 26.48 -25.16
C GLY A 215 3.71 27.01 -24.93
N SER A 216 4.67 26.16 -24.55
CA SER A 216 6.04 26.52 -24.20
C SER A 216 7.02 25.40 -24.60
N THR A 217 8.32 25.66 -24.55
CA THR A 217 9.36 24.63 -24.77
C THR A 217 9.62 23.86 -23.49
N LEU A 218 10.18 22.65 -23.64
CA LEU A 218 10.60 21.83 -22.50
C LEU A 218 11.63 22.58 -21.62
N GLN A 219 12.61 23.25 -22.25
CA GLN A 219 13.62 24.03 -21.55
C GLN A 219 13.03 25.24 -20.81
N SER A 220 12.05 25.94 -21.38
CA SER A 220 11.38 27.05 -20.70
C SER A 220 10.56 26.54 -19.51
N LEU A 221 9.81 25.45 -19.66
CA LEU A 221 9.08 24.83 -18.54
C LEU A 221 10.02 24.40 -17.41
N LEU A 222 11.20 23.85 -17.73
CA LEU A 222 12.22 23.55 -16.73
C LEU A 222 12.72 24.82 -16.04
N THR A 223 13.09 25.84 -16.83
CA THR A 223 13.65 27.10 -16.31
C THR A 223 12.67 27.83 -15.38
N ASP A 224 11.38 27.81 -15.73
CA ASP A 224 10.29 28.38 -14.94
C ASP A 224 9.92 27.50 -13.72
N GLY A 225 10.54 26.32 -13.59
CA GLY A 225 10.24 25.34 -12.56
C GLY A 225 8.80 24.83 -12.65
N ARG A 226 8.26 24.68 -13.85
CA ARG A 226 6.92 24.14 -14.11
C ARG A 226 6.96 22.70 -14.58
N LEU A 227 8.15 22.13 -14.75
CA LEU A 227 8.36 20.76 -15.24
C LEU A 227 8.52 19.76 -14.09
N PHE A 228 7.87 18.61 -14.24
CA PHE A 228 7.86 17.50 -13.31
C PHE A 228 8.20 16.21 -14.05
N TYR A 229 8.69 15.23 -13.32
CA TYR A 229 9.22 14.00 -13.89
C TYR A 229 8.86 12.80 -13.00
N ALA A 230 8.50 11.68 -13.64
CA ALA A 230 8.36 10.37 -13.01
C ALA A 230 9.22 9.35 -13.79
N ASP A 231 9.98 8.53 -13.07
CA ASP A 231 11.03 7.68 -13.64
C ASP A 231 10.86 6.21 -13.25
N TYR A 232 10.53 5.33 -14.19
CA TYR A 232 10.41 3.89 -13.93
C TYR A 232 11.45 3.08 -14.72
N ARG A 233 12.57 3.71 -15.08
CA ARG A 233 13.62 3.08 -15.92
C ARG A 233 14.34 1.94 -15.22
N ASP A 234 14.34 1.90 -13.89
CA ASP A 234 14.89 0.80 -13.08
C ASP A 234 14.22 -0.55 -13.41
N GLN A 235 12.97 -0.53 -13.87
CA GLN A 235 12.21 -1.73 -14.25
C GLN A 235 12.74 -2.41 -15.52
N LYS A 236 13.56 -1.72 -16.33
CA LYS A 236 14.07 -2.24 -17.62
C LYS A 236 14.85 -3.54 -17.50
N ASN A 237 15.57 -3.72 -16.40
CA ASN A 237 16.49 -4.84 -16.19
C ASN A 237 15.91 -5.91 -15.25
N LEU A 238 14.61 -5.84 -14.94
CA LEU A 238 13.95 -6.87 -14.17
C LEU A 238 13.91 -8.21 -14.94
N PRO A 239 13.91 -9.36 -14.25
CA PRO A 239 13.81 -10.66 -14.90
C PRO A 239 12.57 -10.73 -15.81
N PRO A 240 12.72 -11.16 -17.07
CA PRO A 240 11.60 -11.22 -18.01
C PRO A 240 10.60 -12.29 -17.58
N THR A 241 9.32 -12.04 -17.87
CA THR A 241 8.24 -13.03 -17.74
C THR A 241 7.69 -13.38 -19.12
N THR A 242 6.64 -14.21 -19.19
CA THR A 242 5.87 -14.44 -20.43
C THR A 242 5.01 -13.23 -20.84
N HIS A 243 5.02 -12.15 -20.05
CA HIS A 243 4.28 -10.92 -20.27
C HIS A 243 5.22 -9.75 -20.59
N TYR A 244 4.65 -8.69 -21.15
CA TYR A 244 5.40 -7.53 -21.63
C TYR A 244 5.10 -6.31 -20.77
N SER A 245 6.13 -5.48 -20.56
CA SER A 245 6.02 -4.16 -19.96
C SER A 245 7.06 -3.23 -20.58
N ALA A 246 6.81 -1.93 -20.53
CA ALA A 246 7.82 -0.91 -20.81
C ALA A 246 8.67 -0.65 -19.56
N ALA A 247 9.53 0.37 -19.61
CA ALA A 247 10.22 0.91 -18.44
C ALA A 247 10.13 2.44 -18.50
N CYS A 248 8.90 2.95 -18.50
CA CYS A 248 8.63 4.30 -18.93
C CYS A 248 9.27 5.37 -18.03
N ASP A 249 9.58 6.51 -18.62
CA ASP A 249 9.75 7.76 -17.90
C ASP A 249 8.90 8.86 -18.56
N ALA A 250 8.42 9.82 -17.77
CA ALA A 250 7.41 10.77 -18.23
C ALA A 250 7.63 12.16 -17.68
N TYR A 251 7.37 13.16 -18.54
CA TYR A 251 7.25 14.55 -18.14
C TYR A 251 5.79 14.94 -17.91
N PHE A 252 5.60 15.74 -16.88
CA PHE A 252 4.36 16.45 -16.58
C PHE A 252 4.67 17.92 -16.37
N TYR A 253 3.68 18.79 -16.48
CA TYR A 253 3.88 20.22 -16.29
C TYR A 253 2.66 20.89 -15.67
N ILE A 254 2.86 22.01 -14.99
CA ILE A 254 1.76 22.92 -14.64
C ILE A 254 1.57 23.88 -15.80
N ASP A 255 0.44 23.74 -16.49
CA ASP A 255 0.07 24.60 -17.61
C ASP A 255 -0.07 26.05 -17.15
N PRO A 256 0.67 27.01 -17.75
CA PRO A 256 0.58 28.42 -17.37
C PRO A 256 -0.80 29.03 -17.59
N SER A 257 -1.61 28.49 -18.51
CA SER A 257 -2.89 29.08 -18.89
C SER A 257 -4.06 28.65 -17.99
N SER A 258 -4.17 27.35 -17.70
CA SER A 258 -5.22 26.76 -16.88
C SER A 258 -4.82 26.59 -15.41
N GLY A 259 -3.51 26.46 -15.13
CA GLY A 259 -3.00 26.04 -13.83
C GLY A 259 -3.09 24.54 -13.57
N ASP A 260 -3.59 23.76 -14.53
CA ASP A 260 -3.72 22.31 -14.40
C ASP A 260 -2.36 21.62 -14.45
N PHE A 261 -2.22 20.56 -13.66
CA PHE A 261 -1.12 19.61 -13.78
C PHE A 261 -1.46 18.61 -14.89
N LEU A 262 -0.67 18.59 -15.97
CA LEU A 262 -0.97 17.85 -17.20
C LEU A 262 0.23 17.00 -17.65
N PRO A 263 -0.01 15.87 -18.34
CA PRO A 263 1.07 15.08 -18.94
C PRO A 263 1.61 15.79 -20.19
N LEU A 264 2.92 15.68 -20.41
CA LEU A 264 3.61 16.30 -21.55
C LEU A 264 4.16 15.28 -22.53
N ALA A 265 4.88 14.27 -22.03
CA ALA A 265 5.50 13.25 -22.85
C ALA A 265 5.80 11.97 -22.05
N ILE A 266 5.78 10.81 -22.70
CA ILE A 266 6.11 9.50 -22.12
C ILE A 266 7.08 8.79 -23.06
N ARG A 267 8.24 8.36 -22.55
CA ARG A 267 9.23 7.57 -23.28
C ARG A 267 9.23 6.14 -22.78
N THR A 268 9.38 5.15 -23.68
CA THR A 268 9.21 3.72 -23.32
C THR A 268 10.45 3.07 -22.71
N ASN A 269 11.67 3.52 -23.05
CA ASN A 269 12.97 2.94 -22.69
C ASN A 269 13.19 1.46 -23.09
N VAL A 270 12.30 0.91 -23.91
CA VAL A 270 12.35 -0.47 -24.45
C VAL A 270 12.11 -0.47 -25.95
N GLY A 271 12.56 -1.52 -26.64
CA GLY A 271 12.41 -1.64 -28.10
C GLY A 271 13.03 -0.45 -28.84
N SER A 272 12.26 0.18 -29.73
CA SER A 272 12.67 1.39 -30.46
C SER A 272 12.78 2.65 -29.59
N ASN A 273 12.48 2.56 -28.29
CA ASN A 273 12.57 3.67 -27.33
C ASN A 273 11.78 4.91 -27.77
N LEU A 274 10.53 4.70 -28.17
CA LEU A 274 9.67 5.76 -28.69
C LEU A 274 9.28 6.75 -27.59
N ILE A 275 9.02 8.00 -28.01
CA ILE A 275 8.52 9.09 -27.17
C ILE A 275 7.15 9.47 -27.71
N TYR A 276 6.14 9.39 -26.85
CA TYR A 276 4.76 9.72 -27.15
C TYR A 276 4.36 11.01 -26.44
N THR A 277 3.43 11.74 -27.04
CA THR A 277 2.87 13.00 -26.56
C THR A 277 1.35 13.04 -26.81
N PRO A 278 0.62 13.99 -26.21
CA PRO A 278 -0.79 14.22 -26.54
C PRO A 278 -1.05 14.60 -28.02
N GLN A 279 -0.01 14.85 -28.83
CA GLN A 279 -0.15 15.16 -30.26
C GLN A 279 -0.15 13.91 -31.16
N ASP A 280 0.23 12.76 -30.61
CA ASP A 280 0.15 11.48 -31.30
C ASP A 280 -1.31 11.07 -31.51
N THR A 281 -1.53 9.95 -32.23
CA THR A 281 -2.89 9.44 -32.39
C THR A 281 -3.51 9.11 -31.03
N ALA A 282 -4.83 9.23 -30.92
CA ALA A 282 -5.53 9.00 -29.65
C ALA A 282 -5.22 7.63 -29.04
N ASN A 283 -5.04 6.59 -29.87
CA ASN A 283 -4.74 5.25 -29.40
C ASN A 283 -3.26 5.09 -28.99
N ASP A 284 -2.33 5.70 -29.73
CA ASP A 284 -0.91 5.66 -29.36
C ASP A 284 -0.66 6.38 -28.04
N TRP A 285 -1.26 7.56 -27.86
CA TRP A 285 -1.17 8.30 -26.61
C TRP A 285 -1.85 7.57 -25.45
N LEU A 286 -3.03 6.98 -25.67
CA LEU A 286 -3.70 6.17 -24.67
C LEU A 286 -2.86 4.95 -24.27
N LEU A 287 -2.25 4.26 -25.23
CA LEU A 287 -1.37 3.13 -24.96
C LEU A 287 -0.13 3.55 -24.17
N ALA A 288 0.48 4.70 -24.48
CA ALA A 288 1.59 5.24 -23.72
C ALA A 288 1.23 5.50 -22.25
N LYS A 289 0.03 6.04 -22.00
CA LYS A 289 -0.50 6.22 -20.64
C LYS A 289 -0.75 4.87 -19.93
N ILE A 290 -1.28 3.87 -20.64
CA ILE A 290 -1.45 2.52 -20.10
C ILE A 290 -0.10 1.91 -19.71
N MET A 291 0.92 2.01 -20.57
CA MET A 291 2.28 1.53 -20.27
C MET A 291 2.86 2.19 -19.02
N LEU A 292 2.74 3.52 -18.90
CA LEU A 292 3.16 4.23 -17.69
C LEU A 292 2.37 3.76 -16.45
N ASN A 293 1.05 3.57 -16.55
CA ASN A 293 0.23 3.08 -15.44
C ASN A 293 0.62 1.67 -14.99
N VAL A 294 1.01 0.79 -15.91
CA VAL A 294 1.55 -0.54 -15.57
C VAL A 294 2.87 -0.41 -14.81
N ASN A 295 3.77 0.46 -15.27
CA ASN A 295 5.03 0.72 -14.57
C ASN A 295 4.83 1.36 -13.19
N ASP A 296 3.93 2.33 -13.08
CA ASP A 296 3.60 2.99 -11.81
C ASP A 296 2.89 2.05 -10.84
N PHE A 297 1.99 1.19 -11.33
CA PHE A 297 1.36 0.18 -10.48
C PHE A 297 2.40 -0.78 -9.90
N TRP A 298 3.33 -1.28 -10.71
CA TRP A 298 4.44 -2.11 -10.23
C TRP A 298 5.26 -1.38 -9.16
N PHE A 299 5.66 -0.13 -9.45
CA PHE A 299 6.40 0.68 -8.50
C PHE A 299 5.62 0.87 -7.19
N ALA A 300 4.35 1.29 -7.24
CA ALA A 300 3.54 1.52 -6.06
C ALA A 300 3.38 0.25 -5.20
N GLN A 301 3.22 -0.92 -5.84
CA GLN A 301 3.12 -2.19 -5.12
C GLN A 301 4.43 -2.61 -4.44
N TRP A 302 5.59 -2.40 -5.05
CA TRP A 302 6.86 -2.69 -4.37
C TRP A 302 7.25 -1.61 -3.35
N ASN A 303 6.98 -0.36 -3.68
CA ASN A 303 7.28 0.77 -2.82
C ASN A 303 6.46 0.71 -1.52
N HIS A 304 5.17 0.34 -1.56
CA HIS A 304 4.41 0.22 -0.31
C HIS A 304 4.96 -0.88 0.59
N LEU A 305 5.40 -2.03 0.04
CA LEU A 305 5.98 -3.10 0.85
C LEU A 305 7.16 -2.57 1.68
N ALA A 306 8.09 -1.86 1.03
CA ALA A 306 9.26 -1.29 1.68
C ALA A 306 8.92 -0.10 2.61
N GLN A 307 8.23 0.91 2.07
CA GLN A 307 8.00 2.20 2.73
C GLN A 307 6.90 2.18 3.79
N THR A 308 6.04 1.16 3.82
CA THR A 308 5.01 1.04 4.87
C THR A 308 5.26 -0.18 5.74
N HIS A 309 5.30 -1.39 5.20
CA HIS A 309 5.38 -2.60 6.02
C HIS A 309 6.77 -2.83 6.61
N GLU A 310 7.82 -2.82 5.78
CA GLU A 310 9.17 -3.16 6.22
C GLU A 310 9.78 -2.14 7.18
N VAL A 311 9.64 -0.85 6.88
CA VAL A 311 10.21 0.22 7.70
C VAL A 311 9.57 0.28 9.10
N VAL A 312 8.24 0.12 9.20
CA VAL A 312 7.56 0.17 10.50
C VAL A 312 7.80 -1.11 11.30
N GLN A 313 7.90 -2.25 10.63
CA GLN A 313 8.15 -3.54 11.28
C GLN A 313 9.48 -3.52 12.04
N ILE A 314 10.58 -3.11 11.39
CA ILE A 314 11.89 -3.13 12.04
C ILE A 314 11.99 -2.12 13.20
N ALA A 315 11.36 -0.95 13.04
CA ALA A 315 11.25 0.05 14.10
C ALA A 315 10.44 -0.49 15.30
N TYR A 316 9.34 -1.19 15.02
CA TYR A 316 8.51 -1.81 16.04
C TYR A 316 9.22 -2.95 16.78
N MET A 317 10.00 -3.77 16.07
CA MET A 317 10.83 -4.80 16.71
C MET A 317 11.83 -4.19 17.70
N ALA A 318 12.45 -3.05 17.35
CA ALA A 318 13.32 -2.32 18.28
C ALA A 318 12.56 -1.83 19.51
N ALA A 319 11.35 -1.29 19.33
CA ALA A 319 10.49 -0.87 20.44
C ALA A 319 10.10 -2.03 21.35
N VAL A 320 9.68 -3.18 20.80
CA VAL A 320 9.36 -4.40 21.57
C VAL A 320 10.53 -4.84 22.44
N ARG A 321 11.76 -4.74 21.93
CA ARG A 321 12.97 -5.15 22.65
C ARG A 321 13.49 -4.13 23.68
N THR A 322 13.01 -2.89 23.67
CA THR A 322 13.62 -1.80 24.47
C THR A 322 12.64 -1.09 25.41
N LEU A 323 11.36 -1.06 25.07
CA LEU A 323 10.32 -0.49 25.90
C LEU A 323 9.68 -1.56 26.78
N SER A 324 9.20 -1.20 27.96
CA SER A 324 8.44 -2.12 28.81
C SER A 324 7.01 -2.29 28.30
N GLU A 325 6.34 -3.42 28.62
CA GLU A 325 4.93 -3.67 28.24
C GLU A 325 3.94 -2.64 28.80
N ASP A 326 4.28 -2.03 29.94
CA ASP A 326 3.55 -0.92 30.56
C ASP A 326 4.05 0.46 30.09
N HIS A 327 4.92 0.54 29.07
CA HIS A 327 5.34 1.83 28.52
C HIS A 327 4.24 2.38 27.59
N PRO A 328 3.77 3.62 27.76
CA PRO A 328 2.67 4.17 26.96
C PRO A 328 2.97 4.19 25.45
N VAL A 329 4.21 4.48 25.06
CA VAL A 329 4.65 4.40 23.65
C VAL A 329 4.57 2.98 23.10
N LEU A 330 4.95 1.94 23.86
CA LEU A 330 4.83 0.56 23.37
C LEU A 330 3.37 0.15 23.24
N ALA A 331 2.50 0.58 24.16
CA ALA A 331 1.07 0.35 24.06
C ALA A 331 0.46 0.94 22.79
N LEU A 332 0.83 2.18 22.45
CA LEU A 332 0.41 2.82 21.20
C LEU A 332 0.95 2.06 19.98
N LEU A 333 2.23 1.68 19.99
CA LEU A 333 2.82 0.91 18.89
C LEU A 333 2.16 -0.47 18.75
N ASN A 334 1.87 -1.18 19.85
CA ASN A 334 1.15 -2.45 19.82
C ASN A 334 -0.21 -2.31 19.13
N ARG A 335 -0.90 -1.17 19.31
CA ARG A 335 -2.17 -0.87 18.64
C ARG A 335 -1.97 -0.56 17.16
N LEU A 336 -1.01 0.30 16.82
CA LEU A 336 -0.75 0.70 15.43
C LEU A 336 -0.19 -0.45 14.57
N MET A 337 0.51 -1.38 15.21
CA MET A 337 1.19 -2.52 14.59
C MET A 337 0.39 -3.82 14.72
N PHE A 338 -0.92 -3.71 14.90
CA PHE A 338 -1.82 -4.87 14.91
C PHE A 338 -1.66 -5.65 13.59
N GLU A 339 -1.43 -6.96 13.71
CA GLU A 339 -1.22 -7.91 12.58
C GLU A 339 0.00 -7.64 11.68
N VAL A 340 0.87 -6.68 12.02
CA VAL A 340 1.96 -6.24 11.12
C VAL A 340 2.88 -7.39 10.68
N PHE A 341 3.16 -8.34 11.57
CA PHE A 341 4.09 -9.43 11.26
C PHE A 341 3.45 -10.45 10.32
N ALA A 342 2.13 -10.55 10.24
CA ALA A 342 1.51 -11.47 9.30
C ALA A 342 1.79 -11.10 7.82
N ILE A 343 1.95 -9.80 7.53
CA ILE A 343 2.03 -9.29 6.16
C ILE A 343 3.19 -9.87 5.37
N GLN A 344 4.43 -9.73 5.85
CA GLN A 344 5.61 -10.21 5.10
C GLN A 344 5.62 -11.75 4.98
N SER A 345 5.12 -12.45 6.01
CA SER A 345 4.99 -13.91 5.98
C SER A 345 4.02 -14.38 4.89
N LEU A 346 2.86 -13.73 4.79
CA LEU A 346 1.87 -14.00 3.73
C LEU A 346 2.36 -13.54 2.36
N ALA A 347 3.06 -12.41 2.28
CA ALA A 347 3.64 -11.90 1.05
C ALA A 347 4.62 -12.93 0.48
N ALA A 348 5.58 -13.40 1.29
CA ALA A 348 6.50 -14.45 0.90
C ALA A 348 5.76 -15.73 0.49
N GLY A 349 4.98 -16.33 1.40
CA GLY A 349 4.43 -17.67 1.19
C GLY A 349 3.22 -17.78 0.26
N SER A 350 2.67 -16.68 -0.27
CA SER A 350 1.44 -16.73 -1.07
C SER A 350 1.34 -15.71 -2.21
N LEU A 351 1.99 -14.54 -2.10
CA LEU A 351 1.89 -13.47 -3.09
C LEU A 351 3.10 -13.43 -4.03
N LEU A 352 4.30 -13.51 -3.46
CA LEU A 352 5.58 -13.36 -4.16
C LEU A 352 6.20 -14.71 -4.54
N ASP A 353 5.82 -15.79 -3.86
CA ASP A 353 6.24 -17.16 -4.22
C ASP A 353 5.68 -17.55 -5.59
N SER A 354 6.57 -17.58 -6.58
CA SER A 354 6.34 -18.04 -7.95
C SER A 354 6.48 -19.55 -8.10
#